data_AF-A0A933GQH7-F1
#
_entry.id   AF-A0A933GQH7-F1
#
_cell.length_a   1.000
_cell.length_b   1.000
_cell.length_c   1.000
_cell.angle_alpha   90.00
_cell.angle_beta   90.00
_cell.angle_gamma   90.00
#
_symmetry.space_group_name_H-M   'P 1'
#
loop_
_entity.id
_entity.type
_entity.pdbx_description
1 polymer ?
#
loop_
_entity_poly.entity_id
_entity_poly.type
_entity_poly.pdbx_seq_one_letter_code
_entity_poly.pdbx_strand_id
1 'polypeptide(L)'
;MGGVDVPAFHATLNATSAACLTAGWRCIRAKRIAAHACCMIGAAVASSVFLVSYVLYHARVGSVPYQGAGWSRAVYFVLLIVHAILAVVIVPLAARTLWLAARKQFSAHQRIARATLPLWLIVCITGLLVYWLLYHVSAAEACPGCKEALFEPGQLSQRLSTAKGFALSIMLLLAVPVALVGGLTLRIVSTARRHRHQRQEGSG
;
A
#
# COMPACT_ATOMS: atom_id res chain seq x y z
N MET A 1 -0.90 21.46 -18.42
CA MET A 1 -1.65 20.92 -17.25
C MET A 1 -0.96 19.62 -16.86
N GLY A 2 -0.33 19.57 -15.68
CA GLY A 2 0.43 18.39 -15.24
C GLY A 2 -0.50 17.20 -15.09
N GLY A 3 -0.44 16.25 -16.03
CA GLY A 3 -1.17 15.00 -15.95
C GLY A 3 -0.71 14.20 -14.74
N VAL A 4 -1.64 13.56 -14.05
CA VAL A 4 -1.31 12.62 -12.97
C VAL A 4 -0.47 11.50 -13.58
N ASP A 5 0.74 11.29 -13.07
CA ASP A 5 1.56 10.12 -13.39
C ASP A 5 0.84 8.87 -12.86
N VAL A 6 0.13 8.19 -13.76
CA VAL A 6 -0.75 7.06 -13.43
C VAL A 6 0.04 5.89 -12.82
N PRO A 7 1.22 5.50 -13.34
CA PRO A 7 2.10 4.56 -12.66
C PRO A 7 2.49 4.96 -11.23
N ALA A 8 2.89 6.22 -11.01
CA ALA A 8 3.23 6.69 -9.67
C ALA A 8 2.00 6.66 -8.74
N PHE A 9 0.82 7.04 -9.25
CA PHE A 9 -0.45 6.94 -8.53
C PHE A 9 -0.74 5.49 -8.10
N HIS A 10 -0.58 4.52 -8.99
CA HIS A 10 -0.72 3.10 -8.66
C HIS A 10 0.26 2.63 -7.58
N ALA A 11 1.51 3.09 -7.61
CA ALA A 11 2.50 2.78 -6.57
C ALA A 11 2.08 3.35 -5.20
N THR A 12 1.54 4.58 -5.16
CA THR A 12 1.07 5.19 -3.90
C THR A 12 -0.13 4.46 -3.29
N LEU A 13 -1.05 3.93 -4.12
CA LEU A 13 -2.18 3.13 -3.63
C LEU A 13 -1.71 1.81 -2.99
N ASN A 14 -0.71 1.14 -3.59
CA ASN A 14 -0.10 -0.05 -2.98
C ASN A 14 0.63 0.29 -1.67
N ALA A 15 1.37 1.39 -1.63
CA ALA A 15 2.01 1.86 -0.40
C ALA A 15 0.99 2.14 0.71
N THR A 16 -0.11 2.79 0.36
CA THR A 16 -1.22 3.09 1.28
C THR A 16 -1.84 1.80 1.82
N SER A 17 -2.09 0.81 0.94
CA SER A 17 -2.61 -0.48 1.35
C SER A 17 -1.64 -1.21 2.30
N ALA A 18 -0.35 -1.29 1.97
CA ALA A 18 0.66 -1.90 2.83
C ALA A 18 0.74 -1.24 4.21
N ALA A 19 0.63 0.08 4.26
CA ALA A 19 0.62 0.85 5.50
C ALA A 19 -0.61 0.56 6.35
N CYS A 20 -1.79 0.58 5.74
CA CYS A 20 -3.05 0.22 6.38
C CYS A 20 -3.02 -1.21 6.92
N LEU A 21 -2.51 -2.19 6.16
CA LEU A 21 -2.36 -3.57 6.60
C LEU A 21 -1.43 -3.70 7.82
N THR A 22 -0.28 -3.04 7.77
CA THR A 22 0.69 -3.03 8.86
C THR A 22 0.11 -2.36 10.11
N ALA A 23 -0.54 -1.21 9.96
CA ALA A 23 -1.20 -0.51 11.05
C ALA A 23 -2.36 -1.32 11.63
N GLY A 24 -3.15 -1.97 10.78
CA GLY A 24 -4.25 -2.85 11.17
C GLY A 24 -3.78 -4.09 11.93
N TRP A 25 -2.63 -4.65 11.56
CA TRP A 25 -1.98 -5.73 12.31
C TRP A 25 -1.51 -5.27 13.70
N ARG A 26 -0.89 -4.08 13.80
CA ARG A 26 -0.52 -3.49 15.10
C ARG A 26 -1.76 -3.24 15.97
N CYS A 27 -2.84 -2.73 15.38
CA CYS A 27 -4.10 -2.48 16.08
C CYS A 27 -4.72 -3.75 16.66
N ILE A 28 -4.77 -4.85 15.90
CA ILE A 28 -5.35 -6.11 16.39
C ILE A 28 -4.47 -6.75 17.47
N ARG A 29 -3.14 -6.65 17.37
CA ARG A 29 -2.21 -7.05 18.44
C ARG A 29 -2.46 -6.27 19.73
N ALA A 30 -2.81 -4.98 19.62
CA ALA A 30 -3.21 -4.13 20.74
C ALA A 30 -4.71 -4.28 21.14
N LYS A 31 -5.44 -5.27 20.60
CA LYS A 31 -6.89 -5.48 20.82
C LYS A 31 -7.78 -4.27 20.47
N ARG A 32 -7.31 -3.35 19.63
CA ARG A 32 -8.06 -2.18 19.14
C ARG A 32 -8.89 -2.56 17.91
N ILE A 33 -10.01 -3.24 18.13
CA ILE A 33 -10.82 -3.86 17.05
C ILE A 33 -11.38 -2.85 16.05
N ALA A 34 -11.94 -1.73 16.53
CA ALA A 34 -12.49 -0.69 15.65
C ALA A 34 -11.40 -0.07 14.76
N ALA A 35 -10.22 0.17 15.32
CA ALA A 35 -9.06 0.68 14.60
C ALA A 35 -8.59 -0.29 13.52
N HIS A 36 -8.49 -1.57 13.89
CA HIS A 36 -8.16 -2.66 12.96
C HIS A 36 -9.16 -2.70 11.78
N ALA A 37 -10.46 -2.66 12.05
CA ALA A 37 -11.48 -2.67 11.02
C ALA A 37 -11.37 -1.48 10.06
N CYS A 38 -11.15 -0.27 10.58
CA CYS A 38 -10.92 0.93 9.76
C CYS A 38 -9.70 0.76 8.85
N CYS A 39 -8.59 0.24 9.38
CA CYS A 39 -7.39 -0.05 8.61
C CYS A 39 -7.64 -1.11 7.52
N MET A 40 -8.36 -2.20 7.83
CA MET A 40 -8.65 -3.24 6.83
C MET A 40 -9.55 -2.72 5.70
N ILE A 41 -10.54 -1.89 6.02
CA ILE A 41 -11.39 -1.23 5.02
C ILE A 41 -10.56 -0.26 4.17
N GLY A 42 -9.69 0.55 4.79
CA GLY A 42 -8.79 1.45 4.08
C GLY A 42 -7.86 0.71 3.10
N ALA A 43 -7.27 -0.40 3.53
CA ALA A 43 -6.45 -1.26 2.68
C ALA A 43 -7.25 -1.86 1.51
N ALA A 44 -8.48 -2.32 1.78
CA ALA A 44 -9.37 -2.86 0.77
C ALA A 44 -9.73 -1.82 -0.29
N VAL A 45 -10.14 -0.62 0.14
CA VAL A 45 -10.48 0.48 -0.77
C VAL A 45 -9.28 0.88 -1.62
N ALA A 46 -8.11 1.09 -1.02
CA ALA A 46 -6.89 1.43 -1.76
C ALA A 46 -6.53 0.35 -2.80
N SER A 47 -6.63 -0.93 -2.42
CA SER A 47 -6.36 -2.06 -3.31
C SER A 47 -7.39 -2.17 -4.44
N SER A 48 -8.67 -1.92 -4.17
CA SER A 48 -9.73 -1.92 -5.19
C SER A 48 -9.56 -0.78 -6.18
N VAL A 49 -9.25 0.44 -5.70
CA VAL A 49 -8.95 1.59 -6.58
C VAL A 49 -7.73 1.28 -7.43
N PHE A 50 -6.66 0.71 -6.86
CA PHE A 50 -5.48 0.29 -7.60
C PHE A 50 -5.85 -0.70 -8.70
N LEU A 51 -6.58 -1.77 -8.37
CA LEU A 51 -6.89 -2.83 -9.33
C LEU A 51 -7.73 -2.31 -10.51
N VAL A 52 -8.78 -1.53 -10.22
CA VAL A 52 -9.66 -0.96 -11.25
C VAL A 52 -8.89 0.02 -12.15
N SER A 53 -8.14 0.95 -11.54
CA SER A 53 -7.35 1.92 -12.30
C SER A 53 -6.23 1.25 -13.12
N TYR A 54 -5.56 0.24 -12.57
CA TYR A 54 -4.53 -0.55 -13.24
C TYR A 54 -5.06 -1.26 -14.48
N VAL A 55 -6.18 -1.98 -14.37
CA VAL A 55 -6.79 -2.70 -15.49
C VAL A 55 -7.23 -1.71 -16.57
N LEU A 56 -7.88 -0.60 -16.19
CA LEU A 56 -8.31 0.43 -17.14
C LEU A 56 -7.13 1.10 -17.85
N TYR A 57 -6.05 1.39 -17.12
CA TYR A 57 -4.83 1.96 -17.69
C TYR A 57 -4.21 1.02 -18.72
N HIS A 58 -4.01 -0.25 -18.36
CA HIS A 58 -3.41 -1.24 -19.28
C HIS A 58 -4.33 -1.61 -20.45
N ALA A 59 -5.65 -1.55 -20.28
CA ALA A 59 -6.59 -1.72 -21.40
C ALA A 59 -6.48 -0.60 -22.44
N ARG A 60 -6.06 0.62 -22.04
CA ARG A 60 -5.92 1.78 -22.93
C ARG A 60 -4.52 1.94 -23.49
N VAL A 61 -3.50 1.78 -22.65
CA VAL A 61 -2.09 2.08 -22.98
C VAL A 61 -1.33 0.83 -23.44
N GLY A 62 -1.86 -0.37 -23.17
CA GLY A 62 -1.17 -1.62 -23.44
C GLY A 62 -0.08 -1.92 -22.41
N SER A 63 0.89 -2.76 -22.78
CA SER A 63 2.01 -3.13 -21.90
C SER A 63 3.17 -2.14 -22.04
N VAL A 64 3.78 -1.78 -20.91
CA VAL A 64 5.01 -0.97 -20.90
C VAL A 64 6.21 -1.93 -20.95
N PRO A 65 7.04 -1.88 -22.01
CA PRO A 65 8.17 -2.78 -22.13
C PRO A 65 9.27 -2.44 -21.12
N TYR A 66 9.88 -3.47 -20.53
CA TYR A 66 11.08 -3.31 -19.70
C TYR A 66 12.30 -3.09 -20.59
N GLN A 67 12.95 -1.93 -20.45
CA GLN A 67 14.09 -1.50 -21.28
C GLN A 67 15.47 -1.91 -20.70
N GLY A 68 15.51 -2.38 -19.45
CA GLY A 68 16.74 -2.83 -18.80
C GLY A 68 17.28 -4.16 -19.37
N ALA A 69 18.56 -4.42 -19.16
CA ALA A 69 19.30 -5.54 -19.75
C ALA A 69 20.09 -6.34 -18.70
N GLY A 70 20.43 -7.59 -19.02
CA GLY A 70 21.19 -8.46 -18.12
C GLY A 70 20.36 -9.01 -16.96
N TRP A 71 20.95 -9.08 -15.77
CA TRP A 71 20.35 -9.74 -14.60
C TRP A 71 19.10 -9.01 -14.06
N SER A 72 19.04 -7.68 -14.19
CA SER A 72 17.92 -6.84 -13.74
C SER A 72 16.61 -7.22 -14.45
N ARG A 73 16.70 -7.54 -15.75
CA ARG A 73 15.60 -8.02 -16.58
C ARG A 73 15.04 -9.35 -16.07
N ALA A 74 15.92 -10.30 -15.72
CA ALA A 74 15.50 -11.59 -15.20
C ALA A 74 14.77 -11.42 -13.86
N VAL A 75 15.33 -10.62 -12.95
CA VAL A 75 14.71 -10.29 -11.66
C VAL A 75 13.35 -9.64 -11.86
N TYR A 76 13.23 -8.67 -12.77
CA TYR A 76 11.97 -8.00 -13.09
C TYR A 76 10.88 -8.98 -13.52
N PHE A 77 11.17 -9.87 -14.49
CA PHE A 77 10.14 -10.80 -14.99
C PHE A 77 9.75 -11.86 -13.96
N VAL A 78 10.70 -12.40 -13.20
CA VAL A 78 10.39 -13.34 -12.10
C VAL A 78 9.49 -12.65 -11.07
N LEU A 79 9.86 -11.45 -10.64
CA LEU A 79 9.08 -10.67 -9.68
C LEU A 79 7.69 -10.33 -10.22
N LEU A 80 7.58 -9.91 -11.48
CA LEU A 80 6.34 -9.55 -12.14
C LEU A 80 5.39 -10.75 -12.23
N ILE A 81 5.88 -11.91 -12.66
CA ILE A 81 5.09 -13.15 -12.78
C ILE A 81 4.58 -13.58 -11.41
N VAL A 82 5.47 -13.64 -10.42
CA VAL A 82 5.10 -14.00 -9.04
C VAL A 82 4.09 -13.02 -8.46
N HIS A 83 4.32 -11.72 -8.63
CA HIS A 83 3.41 -10.67 -8.19
C HIS A 83 2.01 -10.84 -8.82
N ALA A 84 1.93 -11.03 -10.13
CA ALA A 84 0.66 -11.18 -10.85
C ALA A 84 -0.13 -12.42 -10.37
N ILE A 85 0.54 -13.56 -10.19
CA ILE A 85 -0.10 -14.79 -9.67
C ILE A 85 -0.62 -14.55 -8.24
N LEU A 86 0.21 -13.98 -7.36
CA LEU A 86 -0.21 -13.66 -5.99
C LEU A 86 -1.34 -12.64 -5.94
N ALA A 87 -1.37 -11.66 -6.87
CA ALA A 87 -2.43 -10.68 -6.99
C ALA A 87 -3.79 -11.34 -7.34
N VAL A 88 -3.80 -12.34 -8.22
CA VAL A 88 -5.02 -13.11 -8.53
C VAL A 88 -5.49 -13.89 -7.30
N VAL A 89 -4.58 -14.50 -6.56
CA VAL A 89 -4.90 -15.28 -5.35
C VAL A 89 -5.39 -14.41 -4.20
N ILE A 90 -4.81 -13.22 -4.00
CA ILE A 90 -5.16 -12.41 -2.83
C ILE A 90 -6.58 -11.83 -2.91
N VAL A 91 -7.07 -11.49 -4.10
CA VAL A 91 -8.39 -10.88 -4.29
C VAL A 91 -9.52 -11.71 -3.65
N PRO A 92 -9.71 -13.00 -3.99
CA PRO A 92 -10.74 -13.81 -3.34
C PRO A 92 -10.47 -14.07 -1.86
N LEU A 93 -9.20 -14.18 -1.43
CA LEU A 93 -8.84 -14.36 -0.02
C LEU A 93 -9.20 -13.13 0.83
N ALA A 94 -8.89 -11.93 0.34
CA ALA A 94 -9.22 -10.67 0.99
C ALA A 94 -10.74 -10.48 1.04
N ALA A 95 -11.44 -10.72 -0.07
CA ALA A 95 -12.90 -10.67 -0.12
C ALA A 95 -13.54 -11.64 0.89
N ARG A 96 -13.07 -12.89 0.95
CA ARG A 96 -13.56 -13.89 1.93
C ARG A 96 -13.29 -13.45 3.36
N THR A 97 -12.11 -12.90 3.64
CA THR A 97 -11.72 -12.44 4.99
C THR A 97 -12.61 -11.29 5.46
N LEU A 98 -12.93 -10.34 4.59
CA LEU A 98 -13.84 -9.23 4.86
C LEU A 98 -15.29 -9.72 5.01
N TRP A 99 -15.74 -10.65 4.16
CA TRP A 99 -17.07 -11.25 4.25
C TRP A 99 -17.29 -11.97 5.58
N LEU A 100 -16.30 -12.73 6.07
CA LEU A 100 -16.38 -13.38 7.38
C LEU A 100 -16.47 -12.37 8.52
N ALA A 101 -15.75 -11.26 8.43
CA ALA A 101 -15.85 -10.17 9.41
C ALA A 101 -17.25 -9.52 9.39
N ALA A 102 -17.82 -9.28 8.20
CA ALA A 102 -19.17 -8.75 8.04
C ALA A 102 -20.25 -9.70 8.61
N ARG A 103 -20.05 -11.01 8.49
CA ARG A 103 -20.90 -12.06 9.07
C ARG A 103 -20.66 -12.30 10.57
N LYS A 104 -19.77 -11.53 11.22
CA LYS A 104 -19.35 -11.69 12.62
C LYS A 104 -18.78 -13.09 12.93
N GLN A 105 -18.29 -13.81 11.92
CA GLN A 105 -17.68 -15.14 12.07
C GLN A 105 -16.19 -15.02 12.39
N PHE A 106 -15.86 -14.49 13.58
CA PHE A 106 -14.49 -14.08 13.92
C PHE A 106 -13.50 -15.25 14.03
N SER A 107 -13.93 -16.43 14.47
CA SER A 107 -13.07 -17.62 14.52
C SER A 107 -12.57 -18.03 13.13
N ALA A 108 -13.49 -18.11 12.15
CA ALA A 108 -13.16 -18.41 10.77
C ALA A 108 -12.35 -17.27 10.12
N HIS A 109 -12.72 -16.01 10.40
CA HIS A 109 -11.96 -14.84 9.96
C HIS A 109 -10.49 -14.92 10.39
N GLN A 110 -10.23 -15.18 11.69
CA GLN A 110 -8.87 -15.27 12.21
C GLN A 110 -8.06 -16.40 11.55
N ARG A 111 -8.69 -17.55 11.28
CA ARG A 111 -8.02 -18.69 10.65
C ARG A 111 -7.47 -18.34 9.27
N ILE A 112 -8.28 -17.66 8.46
CA ILE A 112 -7.91 -17.27 7.09
C ILE A 112 -7.02 -16.02 7.09
N ALA A 113 -7.31 -15.05 7.96
CA ALA A 113 -6.55 -13.79 8.06
C ALA A 113 -5.07 -14.00 8.37
N ARG A 114 -4.69 -15.08 9.06
CA ARG A 114 -3.27 -15.45 9.30
C ARG A 114 -2.49 -15.71 8.01
N ALA A 115 -3.14 -16.23 6.97
CA ALA A 115 -2.54 -16.42 5.64
C ALA A 115 -2.78 -15.20 4.74
N THR A 116 -3.98 -14.61 4.78
CA THR A 116 -4.34 -13.45 3.95
C THR A 116 -3.45 -12.25 4.24
N LEU A 117 -3.19 -11.92 5.51
CA LEU A 117 -2.40 -10.74 5.87
C LEU A 117 -0.98 -10.73 5.28
N PRO A 118 -0.13 -11.76 5.49
CA PRO A 118 1.21 -11.77 4.93
C PRO A 118 1.18 -11.82 3.39
N LEU A 119 0.27 -12.57 2.78
CA LEU A 119 0.15 -12.64 1.33
C LEU A 119 -0.23 -11.28 0.74
N TRP A 120 -1.16 -10.56 1.37
CA TRP A 120 -1.57 -9.22 0.94
C TRP A 120 -0.42 -8.22 1.05
N LEU A 121 0.32 -8.25 2.16
CA LEU A 121 1.51 -7.41 2.33
C LEU A 121 2.59 -7.71 1.29
N ILE A 122 2.87 -8.98 1.01
CA ILE A 122 3.83 -9.39 -0.03
C ILE A 122 3.41 -8.85 -1.39
N VAL A 123 2.13 -8.95 -1.77
CA VAL A 123 1.63 -8.40 -3.04
C VAL A 123 1.84 -6.89 -3.11
N CYS A 124 1.50 -6.15 -2.06
CA CYS A 124 1.72 -4.70 -2.07
C CYS A 124 3.20 -4.33 -2.21
N ILE A 125 4.10 -4.98 -1.45
CA ILE A 125 5.55 -4.71 -1.48
C ILE A 125 6.15 -5.08 -2.84
N THR A 126 5.80 -6.26 -3.38
CA THR A 126 6.27 -6.68 -4.71
C THR A 126 5.76 -5.74 -5.81
N GLY A 127 4.56 -5.18 -5.68
CA GLY A 127 4.06 -4.16 -6.61
C GLY A 127 4.89 -2.87 -6.62
N LEU A 128 5.32 -2.40 -5.44
CA LEU A 128 6.27 -1.28 -5.32
C LEU A 128 7.63 -1.59 -5.97
N LEU A 129 8.12 -2.82 -5.79
CA LEU A 129 9.38 -3.26 -6.38
C LEU A 129 9.31 -3.37 -7.90
N VAL A 130 8.20 -3.89 -8.46
CA VAL A 130 7.95 -3.93 -9.90
C VAL A 130 7.97 -2.51 -10.47
N TYR A 131 7.25 -1.57 -9.83
CA TYR A 131 7.26 -0.16 -10.23
C TYR A 131 8.68 0.41 -10.20
N TRP A 132 9.42 0.19 -9.12
CA TRP A 132 10.77 0.72 -8.97
C TRP A 132 11.75 0.16 -10.00
N LEU A 133 11.71 -1.15 -10.26
CA LEU A 133 12.50 -1.78 -11.30
C LEU A 133 12.16 -1.21 -12.69
N LEU A 134 10.87 -1.09 -13.00
CA LEU A 134 10.40 -0.65 -14.30
C LEU A 134 10.73 0.82 -14.58
N TYR A 135 10.54 1.73 -13.62
CA TYR A 135 10.67 3.17 -13.88
C TYR A 135 11.98 3.79 -13.41
N HIS A 136 12.69 3.21 -12.44
CA HIS A 136 13.94 3.78 -11.94
C HIS A 136 15.16 2.98 -12.37
N VAL A 137 15.13 1.65 -12.28
CA VAL A 137 16.27 0.81 -12.70
C VAL A 137 16.38 0.73 -14.22
N SER A 138 15.29 0.45 -14.92
CA SER A 138 15.34 0.37 -16.39
C SER A 138 15.74 1.70 -17.03
N ALA A 139 15.28 2.82 -16.47
CA ALA A 139 15.66 4.16 -16.91
C ALA A 139 17.14 4.46 -16.68
N ALA A 140 17.72 3.96 -15.58
CA ALA A 140 19.15 4.10 -15.31
C ALA A 140 20.02 3.27 -16.28
N GLU A 141 19.52 2.13 -16.73
CA GLU A 141 20.24 1.23 -17.66
C GLU A 141 20.10 1.63 -19.13
N ALA A 142 19.01 2.31 -19.51
CA ALA A 142 18.73 2.71 -20.88
C ALA A 142 19.65 3.83 -21.43
N CYS A 143 20.47 4.48 -20.59
CA CYS A 143 21.45 5.50 -21.02
C CYS A 143 22.89 5.09 -20.66
N PRO A 144 23.62 4.43 -21.58
CA PRO A 144 24.99 3.97 -21.34
C PRO A 144 25.98 5.08 -20.95
N GLY A 145 25.74 6.33 -21.39
CA GLY A 145 26.58 7.51 -21.10
C GLY A 145 26.24 8.28 -19.82
N CYS A 146 25.15 7.95 -19.12
CA CYS A 146 24.80 8.64 -17.86
C CYS A 146 25.69 8.26 -16.68
N LYS A 147 26.54 7.23 -16.79
CA LYS A 147 27.50 6.89 -15.72
C LYS A 147 28.54 7.99 -15.49
N GLU A 148 28.96 8.67 -16.55
CA GLU A 148 29.83 9.86 -16.49
C GLU A 148 29.07 11.09 -15.96
N ALA A 149 27.81 11.28 -16.38
CA ALA A 149 26.95 12.37 -15.89
C ALA A 149 26.43 12.17 -14.44
N LEU A 150 26.53 10.95 -13.88
CA LEU A 150 26.17 10.63 -12.49
C LEU A 150 27.22 11.08 -11.48
N PHE A 151 28.44 11.41 -11.93
CA PHE A 151 29.51 12.00 -11.10
C PHE A 151 29.63 13.52 -11.25
N GLU A 152 28.74 14.18 -12.01
CA GLU A 152 28.63 15.63 -12.07
C GLU A 152 27.88 16.18 -10.83
N PRO A 153 28.51 17.05 -10.00
CA PRO A 153 27.96 17.50 -8.72
C PRO A 153 26.65 18.31 -8.83
N GLY A 154 26.25 18.77 -10.02
CA GLY A 154 25.05 19.58 -10.25
C GLY A 154 23.71 18.85 -10.12
N GLN A 155 23.67 17.51 -10.28
CA GLN A 155 22.43 16.71 -10.28
C GLN A 155 22.06 16.13 -8.90
N LEU A 156 22.96 16.18 -7.92
CA LEU A 156 22.76 15.62 -6.57
C LEU A 156 21.65 16.34 -5.80
N SER A 157 21.52 17.66 -5.96
CA SER A 157 20.47 18.47 -5.33
C SER A 157 19.09 18.14 -5.91
N GLN A 158 19.00 17.91 -7.22
CA GLN A 158 17.76 17.55 -7.90
C GLN A 158 17.31 16.15 -7.54
N ARG A 159 18.24 15.18 -7.45
CA ARG A 159 17.94 13.81 -6.99
C ARG A 159 17.65 13.72 -5.50
N LEU A 160 18.34 14.47 -4.64
CA LEU A 160 17.95 14.63 -3.23
C LEU A 160 16.58 15.28 -3.14
N SER A 161 16.23 16.23 -4.01
CA SER A 161 14.91 16.85 -4.02
C SER A 161 13.82 15.88 -4.51
N THR A 162 14.09 15.05 -5.52
CA THR A 162 13.11 14.03 -5.97
C THR A 162 12.98 12.89 -4.97
N ALA A 163 14.09 12.41 -4.40
CA ALA A 163 14.09 11.38 -3.36
C ALA A 163 13.47 11.88 -2.06
N LYS A 164 13.78 13.12 -1.64
CA LYS A 164 13.10 13.78 -0.52
C LYS A 164 11.64 14.02 -0.85
N GLY A 165 11.28 14.40 -2.08
CA GLY A 165 9.90 14.61 -2.53
C GLY A 165 9.09 13.32 -2.54
N PHE A 166 9.67 12.20 -2.99
CA PHE A 166 9.07 10.88 -2.88
C PHE A 166 8.95 10.43 -1.42
N ALA A 167 10.00 10.59 -0.62
CA ALA A 167 9.96 10.28 0.81
C ALA A 167 8.94 11.15 1.56
N LEU A 168 8.79 12.43 1.19
CA LEU A 168 7.83 13.36 1.77
C LEU A 168 6.40 13.05 1.30
N SER A 169 6.20 12.69 0.04
CA SER A 169 4.90 12.28 -0.52
C SER A 169 4.45 10.95 0.10
N ILE A 170 5.37 9.99 0.24
CA ILE A 170 5.15 8.74 0.96
C ILE A 170 4.89 9.04 2.43
N MET A 171 5.68 9.87 3.11
CA MET A 171 5.42 10.24 4.51
C MET A 171 4.08 10.97 4.69
N LEU A 172 3.67 11.87 3.78
CA LEU A 172 2.38 12.58 3.83
C LEU A 172 1.21 11.61 3.59
N LEU A 173 1.33 10.74 2.59
CA LEU A 173 0.30 9.74 2.26
C LEU A 173 0.24 8.60 3.27
N LEU A 174 1.30 8.35 4.04
CA LEU A 174 1.29 7.50 5.22
C LEU A 174 0.71 8.23 6.44
N ALA A 175 0.98 9.53 6.58
CA ALA A 175 0.50 10.35 7.68
C ALA A 175 -1.01 10.58 7.62
N VAL A 176 -1.61 10.73 6.43
CA VAL A 176 -3.06 10.98 6.31
C VAL A 176 -3.89 9.80 6.84
N PRO A 177 -3.70 8.53 6.42
CA PRO A 177 -4.40 7.39 7.00
C PRO A 177 -4.07 7.19 8.48
N VAL A 178 -2.82 7.38 8.90
CA VAL A 178 -2.42 7.23 10.31
C VAL A 178 -3.05 8.31 11.20
N ALA A 179 -3.13 9.55 10.74
CA ALA A 179 -3.74 10.68 11.45
C ALA A 179 -5.27 10.61 11.43
N LEU A 180 -5.88 10.20 10.31
CA LEU A 180 -7.33 10.02 10.22
C LEU A 180 -7.79 8.86 11.11
N VAL A 181 -7.07 7.73 11.08
CA VAL A 181 -7.34 6.57 11.95
C VAL A 181 -7.00 6.88 13.40
N GLY A 182 -5.92 7.63 13.66
CA GLY A 182 -5.55 8.12 14.99
C GLY A 182 -6.62 9.04 15.58
N GLY A 183 -7.10 10.02 14.83
CA GLY A 183 -8.17 10.92 15.23
C GLY A 183 -9.51 10.21 15.42
N LEU A 184 -9.87 9.28 14.51
CA LEU A 184 -11.09 8.49 14.62
C LEU A 184 -11.06 7.55 15.82
N THR A 185 -9.91 6.93 16.10
CA THR A 185 -9.76 6.09 17.30
C THR A 185 -9.76 6.88 18.60
N LEU A 186 -9.15 8.06 18.64
CA LEU A 186 -9.23 8.95 19.80
C LEU A 186 -10.67 9.42 20.04
N ARG A 187 -11.43 9.71 18.97
CA ARG A 187 -12.86 10.02 19.06
C ARG A 187 -13.67 8.84 19.61
N ILE A 188 -13.50 7.63 19.08
CA ILE A 188 -14.22 6.45 19.57
C ILE A 188 -13.88 6.13 21.03
N VAL A 189 -12.59 6.21 21.42
CA VAL A 189 -12.16 5.97 22.80
C VAL A 189 -12.65 7.06 23.76
N SER A 190 -12.64 8.33 23.33
CA SER A 190 -13.13 9.44 24.16
C SER A 190 -14.66 9.37 24.35
N THR A 191 -15.43 9.01 23.34
CA THR A 191 -16.88 8.77 23.47
C THR A 191 -17.17 7.59 24.41
N ALA A 192 -16.41 6.51 24.31
CA ALA A 192 -16.56 5.35 25.20
C ALA A 192 -16.19 5.66 26.67
N ARG A 193 -15.19 6.52 26.92
CA ARG A 193 -14.85 6.99 28.27
C ARG A 193 -15.92 7.91 28.86
N ARG A 194 -16.49 8.82 28.06
CA ARG A 194 -17.58 9.71 28.52
C ARG A 194 -18.81 8.94 28.97
N HIS A 195 -19.21 7.90 28.23
CA HIS A 195 -20.35 7.05 28.63
C HIS A 195 -20.10 6.26 29.92
N ARG A 196 -18.86 5.87 30.23
CA ARG A 196 -18.52 5.20 31.49
C ARG A 196 -18.60 6.14 32.70
N HIS A 197 -18.12 7.39 32.55
CA HIS A 197 -18.23 8.40 33.60
C HIS A 197 -19.69 8.76 33.90
N GLN A 198 -20.51 8.98 32.87
CA GLN A 198 -21.94 9.31 33.05
C GLN A 198 -22.74 8.18 33.73
N ARG A 199 -22.38 6.91 33.49
CA ARG A 199 -22.99 5.78 34.22
C ARG A 199 -22.61 5.74 35.69
N GLN A 200 -21.41 6.19 36.05
CA GLN A 200 -20.95 6.20 37.45
C GLN A 200 -21.56 7.36 38.24
N GLU A 201 -21.75 8.53 37.62
CA GLU A 201 -22.37 9.70 38.26
C GLU A 201 -23.88 9.58 38.43
N GLY A 202 -24.59 8.89 37.53
CA GLY A 202 -26.04 8.66 37.66
C GLY A 202 -26.45 7.52 38.60
N SER A 203 -25.51 6.93 39.34
CA SER A 203 -25.72 5.77 40.23
C SER A 203 -25.49 6.09 41.72
N GLY A 204 -25.16 7.34 42.06
CA GLY A 204 -24.98 7.83 43.43
C GLY A 204 -26.02 8.89 43.77
#